data_AF-A0A536SBQ7-F1
#
_entry.id   AF-A0A536SBQ7-F1
#
_cell.length_a   1.000
_cell.length_b   1.000
_cell.length_c   1.000
_cell.angle_alpha   90.00
_cell.angle_beta   90.00
_cell.angle_gamma   90.00
#
_symmetry.space_group_name_H-M   'P 1'
#
loop_
_entity.id
_entity.type
_entity.pdbx_description
1 polymer ?
#
loop_
_entity_poly.entity_id
_entity_poly.type
_entity_poly.pdbx_seq_one_letter_code
_entity_poly.pdbx_strand_id
1 'polypeptide(L)' 'TYMVGDALRDVQAAASAGARPVLVLTGKGQKTQAESDLPPGTQVFPDLAAFAEHLAP' A
#
# COMPACT_ATOMS: atom_id res chain seq x y z
N THR A 1 -11.25 -3.70 -5.76
CA THR A 1 -11.18 -2.69 -4.70
C THR A 1 -9.75 -2.55 -4.23
N TYR A 2 -9.28 -1.31 -4.05
CA TYR A 2 -7.96 -1.00 -3.52
C TYR A 2 -8.06 -0.55 -2.07
N MET A 3 -7.05 -0.86 -1.25
CA MET A 3 -6.88 -0.29 0.08
C MET A 3 -5.49 0.32 0.15
N VAL A 4 -5.44 1.61 0.44
CA VAL A 4 -4.21 2.39 0.52
C VAL A 4 -3.87 2.63 1.98
N GLY A 5 -2.64 2.35 2.38
CA GLY A 5 -2.16 2.59 3.75
C GLY A 5 -0.66 2.84 3.79
N ASP A 6 -0.17 3.29 4.94
CA ASP A 6 1.25 3.55 5.20
C ASP A 6 1.85 2.55 6.20
N ALA A 7 1.02 1.71 6.83
CA ALA A 7 1.45 0.71 7.80
C ALA A 7 1.25 -0.73 7.31
N LEU A 8 2.10 -1.64 7.81
CA LEU A 8 2.06 -3.06 7.48
C LEU A 8 0.67 -3.69 7.73
N ARG A 9 0.01 -3.32 8.84
CA ARG A 9 -1.33 -3.81 9.18
C ARG A 9 -2.38 -3.46 8.13
N ASP A 10 -2.23 -2.32 7.44
CA ASP A 10 -3.21 -1.84 6.47
C ASP A 10 -3.15 -2.70 5.20
N VAL A 11 -1.94 -2.95 4.69
CA VAL A 11 -1.73 -3.80 3.52
C VAL A 11 -2.02 -5.28 3.82
N GLN A 12 -1.71 -5.77 5.03
CA GLN A 12 -2.07 -7.13 5.45
C GLN A 12 -3.59 -7.32 5.58
N ALA A 13 -4.30 -6.32 6.12
CA ALA A 13 -5.75 -6.34 6.19
C ALA A 13 -6.36 -6.33 4.78
N ALA A 14 -5.83 -5.51 3.86
CA ALA A 14 -6.25 -5.49 2.47
C ALA A 14 -6.13 -6.87 1.81
N ALA A 15 -4.97 -7.51 1.93
CA ALA A 15 -4.72 -8.83 1.38
C ALA A 15 -5.65 -9.89 1.99
N SER A 16 -5.84 -9.86 3.32
CA SER A 16 -6.72 -10.78 4.04
C SER A 16 -8.19 -10.62 3.65
N ALA A 17 -8.61 -9.41 3.28
CA ALA A 17 -9.97 -9.09 2.82
C ALA A 17 -10.17 -9.33 1.31
N GLY A 18 -9.15 -9.79 0.58
CA GLY A 18 -9.20 -9.97 -0.88
C GLY A 18 -9.17 -8.65 -1.68
N ALA A 19 -8.80 -7.53 -1.03
CA ALA A 19 -8.54 -6.26 -1.71
C ALA A 19 -7.12 -6.22 -2.28
N ARG A 20 -6.85 -5.23 -3.14
CA ARG A 20 -5.51 -4.97 -3.70
C ARG A 20 -4.73 -4.06 -2.72
N PRO A 21 -3.67 -4.55 -2.07
CA PRO A 21 -2.88 -3.75 -1.14
C PRO A 21 -2.04 -2.70 -1.86
N VAL A 22 -2.08 -1.47 -1.36
CA VAL A 22 -1.26 -0.36 -1.84
C VAL A 22 -0.58 0.30 -0.65
N LEU A 23 0.76 0.33 -0.68
CA LEU A 23 1.60 1.02 0.27
C LEU A 23 1.98 2.39 -0.28
N VAL A 24 1.68 3.46 0.47
CA VAL A 24 2.26 4.79 0.20
C VAL A 24 3.47 5.01 1.09
N LEU A 25 4.49 5.72 0.60
CA LEU A 25 5.75 5.95 1.33
C LEU A 25 5.69 7.13 2.31
N THR A 26 4.60 7.90 2.32
CA THR A 26 4.34 8.91 3.35
C THR A 26 4.04 8.26 4.72
N GLY A 27 4.12 9.04 5.80
CA GLY A 27 3.85 8.54 7.16
C GLY A 27 4.84 7.46 7.60
N LYS A 28 4.33 6.25 7.88
CA LYS A 28 5.13 5.06 8.23
C LYS A 28 5.63 4.28 7.01
N GLY A 29 5.24 4.68 5.81
CA GLY A 29 5.43 3.93 4.57
C GLY A 29 6.86 3.49 4.28
N GLN A 30 7.83 4.39 4.41
CA GLN A 30 9.26 4.06 4.22
C GLN A 30 9.75 2.97 5.18
N LYS A 31 9.29 2.98 6.43
CA LYS A 31 9.64 1.95 7.41
C LYS A 31 8.95 0.64 7.05
N THR A 32 7.65 0.69 6.75
CA THR A 32 6.86 -0.46 6.31
C THR A 32 7.43 -1.13 5.07
N GLN A 33 7.99 -0.36 4.12
CA GLN A 33 8.60 -0.89 2.90
C GLN A 33 9.83 -1.78 3.20
N ALA A 34 10.55 -1.50 4.29
CA ALA A 34 11.74 -2.25 4.70
C ALA A 34 11.41 -3.53 5.49
N GLU A 35 10.14 -3.72 5.88
CA GLU A 35 9.68 -4.93 6.58
C GLU A 35 9.62 -6.13 5.63
N SER A 36 9.97 -7.33 6.10
CA SER A 36 9.97 -8.56 5.29
C SER A 36 8.57 -9.09 4.95
N ASP A 37 7.54 -8.65 5.69
CA ASP A 37 6.22 -9.31 5.74
C ASP A 37 5.17 -8.62 4.87
N LEU A 38 5.61 -7.89 3.85
CA LEU A 38 4.73 -7.25 2.88
C LEU A 38 3.93 -8.30 2.10
N PRO A 39 2.59 -8.18 2.03
CA PRO A 39 1.77 -9.10 1.26
C PRO A 39 2.20 -9.14 -0.21
N PRO A 40 2.18 -10.31 -0.86
CA PRO A 40 2.47 -10.44 -2.28
C PRO A 40 1.58 -9.54 -3.13
N GLY A 41 2.16 -8.88 -4.13
CA GLY A 41 1.44 -7.98 -5.03
C GLY A 41 1.09 -6.62 -4.43
N THR A 42 1.64 -6.27 -3.25
CA THR A 42 1.57 -4.90 -2.72
C THR A 42 2.23 -3.92 -3.69
N GLN A 43 1.45 -2.95 -4.15
CA GLN A 43 1.95 -1.88 -5.01
C GLN A 43 2.48 -0.75 -4.13
N VAL A 44 3.59 -0.13 -4.53
CA VAL A 44 4.26 0.89 -3.72
C VAL A 44 4.30 2.21 -4.49
N PHE A 45 3.85 3.29 -3.85
CA PHE A 45 3.80 4.63 -4.43
C PHE A 45 4.39 5.66 -3.47
N PRO A 46 4.98 6.77 -3.96
CA PRO A 46 5.57 7.79 -3.09
C PRO A 46 4.53 8.40 -2.14
N ASP A 47 3.31 8.67 -2.63
CA ASP A 47 2.19 9.21 -1.85
C ASP A 47 0.83 8.81 -2.46
N LEU A 48 -0.25 9.27 -1.82
CA LEU A 48 -1.61 9.02 -2.29
C LEU A 48 -1.91 9.71 -3.62
N ALA A 49 -1.30 10.87 -3.91
CA ALA A 49 -1.56 11.61 -5.13
C ALA A 49 -1.03 10.85 -6.35
N ALA A 50 0.20 10.33 -6.27
CA ALA A 50 0.79 9.49 -7.30
C ALA A 50 -0.03 8.20 -7.56
N PHE A 51 -0.59 7.59 -6.50
CA PHE A 51 -1.48 6.45 -6.66
C PHE A 51 -2.81 6.84 -7.31
N ALA A 52 -3.39 7.97 -6.93
CA ALA A 52 -4.63 8.47 -7.52
C ALA A 52 -4.46 8.79 -9.02
N GLU A 53 -3.33 9.40 -9.39
CA GLU A 53 -2.96 9.64 -10.79
C GLU A 53 -2.78 8.33 -11.57
N HIS A 54 -2.18 7.31 -10.96
CA HIS A 54 -2.06 5.98 -11.57
C HIS A 54 -3.42 5.30 -11.85
N LEU A 55 -4.46 5.60 -11.05
CA LEU A 55 -5.80 5.05 -11.24
C LEU A 55 -6.65 5.82 -12.25
N ALA A 56 -6.34 7.10 -12.46
CA ALA A 56 -7.07 7.94 -13.39
C ALA A 56 -6.50 7.79 -14.82
N PRO A 57 -7.36 7.76 -15.86
CA PRO A 57 -6.92 7.76 -17.26
C PRO A 57 -6.29 9.09 -17.69
#